data_AF-A0A3M5GFV2-F1
#
_entry.id   AF-A0A3M5GFV2-F1
#
_cell.length_a   1.000
_cell.length_b   1.000
_cell.length_c   1.000
_cell.angle_alpha   90.00
_cell.angle_beta   90.00
_cell.angle_gamma   90.00
#
_symmetry.space_group_name_H-M   'P 1'
#
loop_
_entity.id
_entity.type
_entity.pdbx_description
1 polymer ?
#
loop_
_entity_poly.entity_id
_entity_poly.type
_entity_poly.pdbx_seq_one_letter_code
_entity_poly.pdbx_strand_id
1 'polypeptide(L)'
;MELRALVVDMDDRKIPFNDLSDGQRGMVALFADIARRICLLNPHMGKDVLSKTNGIIVIDELDIHLHPGWQRTIAPALKKAFPSIQFIAASHSPQVIGSLQPGEVILLNNHDGSHPRATYGLDSSTILEEVMGVPQREPEIEALLDELFSTLENNELEKARLQLDALKQKAPDLPEFAGAEALLKRKELIGR
;
A
#
# COMPACT_ATOMS: atom_id res chain seq x y z
N MET A 1 -35.22 9.62 22.11
CA MET A 1 -33.89 9.65 22.75
C MET A 1 -33.00 10.44 21.81
N GLU A 2 -32.63 11.69 22.14
CA GLU A 2 -31.75 12.48 21.27
C GLU A 2 -30.31 11.99 21.42
N LEU A 3 -29.67 11.72 20.28
CA LEU A 3 -28.28 11.28 20.24
C LEU A 3 -27.39 12.51 20.50
N ARG A 4 -26.82 12.61 21.70
CA ARG A 4 -26.11 13.82 22.15
C ARG A 4 -24.68 13.93 21.62
N ALA A 5 -24.01 12.79 21.43
CA ALA A 5 -22.66 12.72 20.88
C ALA A 5 -22.33 11.27 20.46
N LEU A 6 -21.50 11.11 19.43
CA LEU A 6 -20.82 9.86 19.11
C LEU A 6 -19.40 9.91 19.68
N VAL A 7 -19.02 8.88 20.43
CA VAL A 7 -17.69 8.77 21.03
C VAL A 7 -17.07 7.46 20.59
N VAL A 8 -15.83 7.50 20.12
CA VAL A 8 -15.06 6.33 19.70
C VAL A 8 -14.08 5.98 20.81
N ASP A 9 -14.03 4.71 21.16
CA ASP A 9 -13.09 4.15 22.13
C ASP A 9 -11.86 3.63 21.37
N MET A 10 -10.71 4.28 21.56
CA MET A 10 -9.43 3.88 21.00
C MET A 10 -8.49 3.51 22.14
N ASP A 11 -8.55 2.23 22.53
CA ASP A 11 -7.83 1.60 23.64
C ASP A 11 -7.98 2.38 24.97
N ASP A 12 -7.12 3.38 25.21
CA ASP A 12 -7.07 4.17 26.44
C ASP A 12 -7.75 5.54 26.33
N ARG A 13 -8.33 5.88 25.16
CA ARG A 13 -8.89 7.21 24.92
C ARG A 13 -10.28 7.15 24.31
N LYS A 14 -11.21 7.81 24.99
CA LYS A 14 -12.54 8.12 24.46
C LYS A 14 -12.50 9.47 23.76
N ILE A 15 -12.66 9.44 22.44
CA ILE A 15 -12.52 10.62 21.59
C ILE A 15 -13.88 10.93 20.96
N PRO A 16 -14.40 12.16 21.10
CA PRO A 16 -15.57 12.58 20.36
C PRO A 16 -15.34 12.42 18.85
N PHE A 17 -16.33 11.93 18.12
CA PHE A 17 -16.20 11.67 16.68
C PHE A 17 -15.74 12.90 15.88
N ASN A 18 -16.19 14.09 16.29
CA ASN A 18 -15.84 15.34 15.63
C ASN A 18 -14.35 15.71 15.80
N ASP A 19 -13.68 15.15 16.81
CA ASP A 19 -12.27 15.43 17.12
C ASP A 19 -11.31 14.44 16.44
N LEU A 20 -11.84 13.44 15.73
CA LEU A 20 -11.05 12.49 14.93
C LEU A 20 -10.44 13.18 13.69
N SER A 21 -9.37 12.62 13.12
CA SER A 21 -8.89 13.06 11.81
C SER A 21 -9.85 12.63 10.68
N ASP A 22 -9.75 13.25 9.50
CA ASP A 22 -10.61 12.90 8.36
C ASP A 22 -10.53 11.41 8.00
N GLY A 23 -9.33 10.83 7.96
CA GLY A 23 -9.18 9.41 7.67
C GLY A 23 -9.77 8.50 8.76
N GLN A 24 -9.70 8.91 10.05
CA GLN A 24 -10.35 8.16 11.14
C GLN A 24 -11.86 8.22 11.00
N ARG A 25 -12.42 9.41 10.74
CA ARG A 25 -13.86 9.60 10.51
C ARG A 25 -14.32 8.77 9.32
N GLY A 26 -13.58 8.77 8.22
CA GLY A 26 -13.87 7.98 7.03
C GLY A 26 -13.92 6.48 7.33
N MET A 27 -12.94 5.97 8.06
CA MET A 27 -12.91 4.55 8.47
C MET A 27 -14.10 4.19 9.36
N VAL A 28 -14.36 4.98 10.41
CA VAL A 28 -15.51 4.75 11.31
C VAL A 28 -16.82 4.81 10.53
N ALA A 29 -16.96 5.78 9.62
CA ALA A 29 -18.15 5.94 8.79
C ALA A 29 -18.38 4.72 7.87
N LEU A 30 -17.32 4.20 7.23
CA LEU A 30 -17.40 3.00 6.38
C LEU A 30 -17.92 1.79 7.16
N PHE A 31 -17.28 1.46 8.29
CA PHE A 31 -17.70 0.32 9.11
C PHE A 31 -19.10 0.51 9.70
N ALA A 32 -19.40 1.72 10.19
CA ALA A 32 -20.71 2.02 10.77
C ALA A 32 -21.82 1.94 9.73
N ASP A 33 -21.62 2.44 8.49
CA ASP A 33 -22.64 2.37 7.46
C ASP A 33 -22.89 0.92 6.99
N ILE A 34 -21.83 0.13 6.80
CA ILE A 34 -21.96 -1.31 6.51
C ILE A 34 -22.73 -2.01 7.63
N ALA A 35 -22.29 -1.86 8.88
CA ALA A 35 -22.92 -2.49 10.04
C ALA A 35 -24.40 -2.09 10.16
N ARG A 36 -24.70 -0.80 10.02
CA ARG A 36 -26.06 -0.27 10.10
C ARG A 36 -26.95 -0.88 9.02
N ARG A 37 -26.49 -0.97 7.76
CA ARG A 37 -27.25 -1.57 6.66
C ARG A 37 -27.53 -3.05 6.91
N ILE A 38 -26.52 -3.81 7.35
CA ILE A 38 -26.67 -5.24 7.69
C ILE A 38 -27.72 -5.41 8.80
N CYS A 39 -27.64 -4.62 9.87
CA CYS A 39 -28.59 -4.66 10.99
C CYS A 39 -30.03 -4.32 10.56
N LEU A 40 -30.21 -3.30 9.72
CA LEU A 40 -31.54 -2.87 9.27
C LEU A 40 -32.20 -3.89 8.33
N LEU A 41 -31.41 -4.55 7.50
CA LEU A 41 -31.90 -5.56 6.55
C LEU A 41 -32.14 -6.92 7.21
N ASN A 42 -31.44 -7.22 8.31
CA ASN A 42 -31.48 -8.52 8.98
C ASN A 42 -31.82 -8.42 10.49
N PRO A 43 -32.91 -7.72 10.89
CA PRO A 43 -33.22 -7.49 12.30
C PRO A 43 -33.49 -8.79 13.07
N HIS A 44 -33.93 -9.84 12.36
CA HIS A 44 -34.23 -11.17 12.91
C HIS A 44 -32.98 -11.92 13.42
N MET A 45 -31.77 -11.52 13.01
CA MET A 45 -30.52 -12.18 13.41
C MET A 45 -29.98 -11.70 14.76
N GLY A 46 -30.55 -10.63 15.33
CA GLY A 46 -30.19 -10.13 16.66
C GLY A 46 -28.69 -9.86 16.82
N LYS A 47 -28.08 -10.44 17.86
CA LYS A 47 -26.66 -10.19 18.20
C LYS A 47 -25.66 -10.78 17.21
N ASP A 48 -26.07 -11.81 16.45
CA ASP A 48 -25.19 -12.49 15.49
C ASP A 48 -25.23 -11.84 14.11
N VAL A 49 -25.96 -10.74 13.94
CA VAL A 49 -26.23 -10.14 12.62
C VAL A 49 -24.96 -9.78 11.86
N LEU A 50 -23.92 -9.25 12.50
CA LEU A 50 -22.69 -8.90 11.81
C LEU A 50 -21.81 -10.11 11.45
N SER A 51 -21.91 -11.20 12.22
CA SER A 51 -21.06 -12.38 12.05
C SER A 51 -21.68 -13.46 11.17
N LYS A 52 -23.01 -13.49 11.02
CA LYS A 52 -23.73 -14.54 10.28
C LYS A 52 -24.47 -14.04 9.04
N THR A 53 -24.56 -12.72 8.81
CA THR A 53 -25.15 -12.21 7.58
C THR A 53 -24.26 -12.56 6.40
N ASN A 54 -24.79 -13.34 5.47
CA ASN A 54 -24.16 -13.57 4.18
C ASN A 54 -24.49 -12.42 3.23
N GLY A 55 -23.56 -12.06 2.37
CA GLY A 55 -23.77 -10.99 1.39
C GLY A 55 -22.51 -10.67 0.62
N ILE A 56 -22.69 -9.84 -0.41
CA ILE A 56 -21.61 -9.30 -1.21
C ILE A 56 -21.64 -7.79 -1.05
N ILE A 57 -20.48 -7.20 -0.76
CA ILE A 57 -20.30 -5.75 -0.72
C ILE A 57 -19.25 -5.39 -1.77
N VAL A 58 -19.62 -4.47 -2.66
CA VAL A 58 -18.72 -3.90 -3.66
C VAL A 58 -18.28 -2.52 -3.18
N ILE A 59 -16.98 -2.28 -3.15
CA ILE A 59 -16.38 -1.02 -2.73
C ILE A 59 -15.48 -0.53 -3.85
N ASP A 60 -15.75 0.65 -4.37
CA ASP A 60 -14.80 1.32 -5.25
C ASP A 60 -13.81 2.13 -4.40
N GLU A 61 -12.56 2.21 -4.84
CA GLU A 61 -11.48 2.96 -4.18
C GLU A 61 -11.40 2.73 -2.65
N LEU A 62 -11.21 1.47 -2.24
CA LEU A 62 -11.17 1.09 -0.81
C LEU A 62 -10.11 1.87 0.01
N ASP A 63 -9.09 2.39 -0.66
CA ASP A 63 -7.97 3.12 -0.07
C ASP A 63 -8.15 4.65 0.02
N ILE A 64 -9.26 5.19 -0.51
CA ILE A 64 -9.47 6.64 -0.61
C ILE A 64 -9.42 7.33 0.76
N HIS A 65 -8.65 8.42 0.86
CA HIS A 65 -8.45 9.22 2.07
C HIS A 65 -7.91 8.46 3.30
N LEU A 66 -7.45 7.22 3.14
CA LEU A 66 -6.81 6.46 4.21
C LEU A 66 -5.31 6.76 4.25
N HIS A 67 -4.77 6.90 5.46
CA HIS A 67 -3.32 6.91 5.66
C HIS A 67 -2.73 5.56 5.19
N PRO A 68 -1.52 5.51 4.59
CA PRO A 68 -0.93 4.27 4.06
C PRO A 68 -0.87 3.11 5.07
N GLY A 69 -0.62 3.43 6.34
CA GLY A 69 -0.66 2.43 7.41
C GLY A 69 -2.02 1.74 7.57
N TRP A 70 -3.12 2.47 7.35
CA TRP A 70 -4.48 1.92 7.41
C TRP A 70 -4.89 1.21 6.14
N GLN A 71 -4.39 1.64 4.98
CA GLN A 71 -4.57 0.93 3.71
C GLN A 71 -4.06 -0.52 3.83
N ARG A 72 -2.98 -0.76 4.58
CA ARG A 72 -2.46 -2.12 4.81
C ARG A 72 -3.34 -2.97 5.72
N THR A 73 -4.17 -2.37 6.57
CA THR A 73 -4.98 -3.09 7.58
C THR A 73 -6.47 -3.15 7.24
N ILE A 74 -6.95 -2.34 6.30
CA ILE A 74 -8.38 -2.17 6.04
C ILE A 74 -9.05 -3.47 5.58
N ALA A 75 -8.46 -4.19 4.64
CA ALA A 75 -9.05 -5.43 4.13
C ALA A 75 -9.08 -6.56 5.18
N PRO A 76 -8.00 -6.83 5.95
CA PRO A 76 -8.06 -7.73 7.10
C PRO A 76 -9.11 -7.31 8.15
N ALA A 77 -9.24 -6.00 8.41
CA ALA A 77 -10.21 -5.47 9.37
C ALA A 77 -11.66 -5.71 8.92
N LEU A 78 -11.97 -5.47 7.65
CA LEU A 78 -13.30 -5.75 7.06
C LEU A 78 -13.63 -7.25 7.15
N LYS A 79 -12.70 -8.13 6.75
CA LYS A 79 -12.87 -9.59 6.85
C LYS A 79 -13.11 -10.04 8.28
N LYS A 80 -12.43 -9.44 9.26
CA LYS A 80 -12.61 -9.75 10.68
C LYS A 80 -13.95 -9.25 11.23
N ALA A 81 -14.38 -8.06 10.83
CA ALA A 81 -15.63 -7.46 11.32
C ALA A 81 -16.87 -8.13 10.73
N PHE A 82 -16.80 -8.57 9.47
CA PHE A 82 -17.92 -9.13 8.71
C PHE A 82 -17.53 -10.45 8.05
N PRO A 83 -17.29 -11.53 8.83
CA PRO A 83 -16.66 -12.76 8.36
C PRO A 83 -17.48 -13.55 7.32
N SER A 84 -18.80 -13.36 7.28
CA SER A 84 -19.71 -13.99 6.31
C SER A 84 -19.96 -13.15 5.05
N ILE A 85 -19.34 -11.96 4.95
CA ILE A 85 -19.48 -11.09 3.78
C ILE A 85 -18.31 -11.29 2.83
N GLN A 86 -18.61 -11.45 1.54
CA GLN A 86 -17.62 -11.34 0.49
C GLN A 86 -17.44 -9.87 0.09
N PHE A 87 -16.21 -9.39 0.18
CA PHE A 87 -15.84 -8.06 -0.30
C PHE A 87 -15.25 -8.15 -1.69
N ILE A 88 -15.74 -7.32 -2.61
CA ILE A 88 -15.15 -7.08 -3.92
C ILE A 88 -14.75 -5.61 -3.93
N ALA A 89 -13.45 -5.33 -3.91
CA ALA A 89 -12.95 -3.98 -3.81
C ALA A 89 -12.01 -3.64 -4.96
N ALA A 90 -12.15 -2.42 -5.49
CA ALA A 90 -11.14 -1.82 -6.36
C ALA A 90 -10.18 -0.97 -5.52
N SER A 91 -8.90 -0.98 -5.89
CA SER A 91 -7.87 -0.20 -5.22
C SER A 91 -6.67 0.04 -6.13
N HIS A 92 -6.08 1.23 -6.03
CA HIS A 92 -4.79 1.57 -6.63
C HIS A 92 -3.67 1.62 -5.59
N SER A 93 -3.94 1.24 -4.34
CA SER A 93 -2.95 1.30 -3.26
C SER A 93 -2.08 0.04 -3.25
N PRO A 94 -0.76 0.18 -3.44
CA PRO A 94 0.15 -0.95 -3.24
C PRO A 94 0.13 -1.47 -1.79
N GLN A 95 -0.27 -0.64 -0.82
CA GLN A 95 -0.41 -1.05 0.58
C GLN A 95 -1.61 -1.98 0.79
N VAL A 96 -2.74 -1.73 0.12
CA VAL A 96 -3.88 -2.67 0.13
C VAL A 96 -3.49 -3.97 -0.54
N ILE A 97 -2.93 -3.90 -1.75
CA ILE A 97 -2.55 -5.07 -2.55
C ILE A 97 -1.55 -5.96 -1.80
N GLY A 98 -0.50 -5.37 -1.21
CA GLY A 98 0.51 -6.09 -0.43
C GLY A 98 0.01 -6.68 0.90
N SER A 99 -1.22 -6.36 1.32
CA SER A 99 -1.86 -6.95 2.50
C SER A 99 -2.69 -8.22 2.20
N LEU A 100 -2.92 -8.52 0.92
CA LEU A 100 -3.79 -9.58 0.45
C LEU A 100 -2.99 -10.75 -0.10
N GLN A 101 -3.55 -11.97 0.00
CA GLN A 101 -2.98 -13.14 -0.65
C GLN A 101 -3.11 -13.03 -2.18
N PRO A 102 -2.21 -13.65 -2.98
CA PRO A 102 -2.28 -13.54 -4.44
C PRO A 102 -3.62 -13.99 -5.05
N GLY A 103 -4.23 -15.03 -4.46
CA GLY A 103 -5.56 -15.51 -4.87
C GLY A 103 -6.72 -14.57 -4.51
N GLU A 104 -6.48 -13.54 -3.69
CA GLU A 104 -7.46 -12.51 -3.33
C GLU A 104 -7.32 -11.25 -4.20
N VAL A 105 -6.30 -11.18 -5.06
CA VAL A 105 -6.02 -10.01 -5.91
C VAL A 105 -6.27 -10.38 -7.37
N ILE A 106 -7.07 -9.57 -8.05
CA ILE A 106 -7.29 -9.67 -9.50
C ILE A 106 -6.72 -8.40 -10.14
N LEU A 107 -5.72 -8.57 -10.98
CA LEU A 107 -5.17 -7.52 -11.84
C LEU A 107 -6.03 -7.42 -13.09
N LEU A 108 -6.54 -6.22 -13.35
CA LEU A 108 -7.37 -5.92 -14.51
C LEU A 108 -6.52 -5.19 -15.56
N ASN A 109 -6.33 -5.82 -16.71
CA ASN A 109 -5.60 -5.27 -17.86
C ASN A 109 -6.46 -5.38 -19.11
N ASN A 110 -6.89 -4.25 -19.69
CA ASN A 110 -7.56 -4.17 -21.01
C ASN A 110 -8.53 -5.33 -21.31
N HIS A 111 -9.46 -5.59 -20.38
CA HIS A 111 -10.51 -6.63 -20.42
C HIS A 111 -10.15 -8.05 -19.96
N ASP A 112 -8.88 -8.31 -19.62
CA ASP A 112 -8.44 -9.56 -19.00
C ASP A 112 -8.20 -9.40 -17.49
N GLY A 113 -8.54 -10.45 -16.74
CA GLY A 113 -8.27 -10.58 -15.31
C GLY A 113 -7.20 -11.63 -15.06
N SER A 114 -6.18 -11.30 -14.28
CA SER A 114 -5.14 -12.26 -13.89
C SER A 114 -4.81 -12.16 -12.41
N HIS A 115 -4.30 -13.24 -11.83
CA HIS A 115 -3.77 -13.21 -10.47
C HIS A 115 -2.26 -12.96 -10.50
N PRO A 116 -1.74 -12.08 -9.63
CA PRO A 116 -0.29 -11.94 -9.48
C PRO A 116 0.31 -13.22 -8.91
N ARG A 117 1.62 -13.44 -9.15
CA ARG A 117 2.32 -14.59 -8.58
C ARG A 117 2.56 -14.45 -7.08
N ALA A 118 2.84 -13.23 -6.64
CA ALA A 118 3.12 -12.89 -5.25
C ALA A 118 2.60 -11.49 -4.95
N THR A 119 2.10 -11.29 -3.72
CA THR A 119 1.64 -9.99 -3.21
C THR A 119 1.94 -9.90 -1.72
N TYR A 120 1.39 -10.84 -0.95
CA TYR A 120 1.46 -10.82 0.50
C TYR A 120 2.91 -10.83 1.01
N GLY A 121 3.27 -9.81 1.78
CA GLY A 121 4.60 -9.67 2.38
C GLY A 121 5.62 -8.93 1.52
N LEU A 122 5.30 -8.58 0.27
CA LEU A 122 6.13 -7.69 -0.53
C LEU A 122 6.08 -6.26 0.03
N ASP A 123 7.15 -5.52 -0.18
CA ASP A 123 7.19 -4.08 0.09
C ASP A 123 6.43 -3.29 -1.00
N SER A 124 6.14 -2.02 -0.72
CA SER A 124 5.30 -1.21 -1.61
C SER A 124 5.96 -0.99 -2.98
N SER A 125 7.29 -0.88 -3.03
CA SER A 125 8.01 -0.60 -4.26
C SER A 125 8.01 -1.81 -5.18
N THR A 126 8.22 -3.00 -4.63
CA THR A 126 8.08 -4.27 -5.38
C THR A 126 6.65 -4.45 -5.90
N ILE A 127 5.62 -4.11 -5.13
CA ILE A 127 4.23 -4.17 -5.63
C ILE A 127 4.00 -3.20 -6.79
N LEU A 128 4.51 -1.97 -6.70
CA LEU A 128 4.38 -1.01 -7.79
C LEU A 128 5.00 -1.54 -9.08
N GLU A 129 6.22 -2.05 -8.99
CA GLU A 129 6.98 -2.51 -10.15
C GLU A 129 6.46 -3.84 -10.72
N GLU A 130 6.44 -4.90 -9.90
CA GLU A 130 6.19 -6.27 -10.35
C GLU A 130 4.71 -6.61 -10.52
N VAL A 131 3.83 -5.94 -9.77
CA VAL A 131 2.39 -6.23 -9.75
C VAL A 131 1.60 -5.18 -10.51
N MET A 132 1.91 -3.90 -10.32
CA MET A 132 1.19 -2.81 -10.98
C MET A 132 1.84 -2.36 -12.29
N GLY A 133 3.09 -2.76 -12.58
CA GLY A 133 3.80 -2.35 -13.78
C GLY A 133 4.15 -0.86 -13.82
N VAL A 134 4.27 -0.24 -12.65
CA VAL A 134 4.57 1.19 -12.48
C VAL A 134 6.00 1.35 -11.96
N PRO A 135 6.82 2.23 -12.56
CA PRO A 135 8.15 2.51 -12.05
C PRO A 135 8.11 2.93 -10.57
N GLN A 136 8.94 2.28 -9.74
CA GLN A 136 9.08 2.60 -8.31
C GLN A 136 9.86 3.90 -8.07
N ARG A 137 10.57 4.40 -9.10
CA ARG A 137 11.43 5.57 -9.07
C ARG A 137 11.14 6.46 -10.27
N GLU A 138 11.48 7.74 -10.15
CA GLU A 138 11.47 8.69 -11.27
C GLU A 138 12.34 8.14 -12.42
N PRO A 139 11.79 7.97 -13.64
CA PRO A 139 12.50 7.32 -14.76
C PRO A 139 13.85 7.95 -15.10
N GLU A 140 13.98 9.27 -14.94
CA GLU A 140 15.23 9.97 -15.19
C GLU A 140 16.33 9.58 -14.19
N ILE A 141 15.97 9.41 -12.91
CA ILE A 141 16.92 9.00 -11.88
C ILE A 141 17.28 7.52 -12.04
N GLU A 142 16.32 6.68 -12.38
CA GLU A 142 16.54 5.26 -12.66
C GLU A 142 17.56 5.08 -13.80
N ALA A 143 17.36 5.77 -14.93
CA ALA A 143 18.26 5.70 -16.07
C ALA A 143 19.70 6.17 -15.73
N LEU A 144 19.83 7.19 -14.89
CA LEU A 144 21.14 7.68 -14.44
C LEU A 144 21.83 6.69 -13.49
N LEU A 145 21.07 6.03 -12.61
CA LEU A 145 21.59 4.97 -11.75
C LEU A 145 22.02 3.76 -12.56
N ASP A 146 21.21 3.32 -13.53
CA ASP A 146 21.55 2.22 -14.43
C ASP A 146 22.84 2.51 -15.22
N GLU A 147 22.98 3.73 -15.77
CA GLU A 147 24.20 4.11 -16.48
C GLU A 147 25.40 4.12 -15.52
N LEU A 148 25.25 4.64 -14.30
CA LEU A 148 26.31 4.65 -13.28
C LEU A 148 26.74 3.23 -12.89
N PHE A 149 25.81 2.31 -12.64
CA PHE A 149 26.17 0.95 -12.28
C PHE A 149 26.77 0.18 -13.47
N SER A 150 26.30 0.44 -14.69
CA SER A 150 26.90 -0.11 -15.91
C SER A 150 28.34 0.38 -16.13
N THR A 151 28.64 1.66 -15.93
CA THR A 151 30.02 2.17 -16.04
C THR A 151 30.92 1.63 -14.93
N LEU A 152 30.39 1.47 -13.72
CA LEU A 152 31.08 0.78 -12.62
C LEU A 152 31.39 -0.67 -12.99
N GLU A 153 30.44 -1.41 -13.55
CA GLU A 153 30.63 -2.79 -14.00
C GLU A 153 31.70 -2.90 -15.08
N ASN A 154 31.69 -1.98 -16.05
CA ASN A 154 32.65 -1.90 -17.15
C ASN A 154 34.04 -1.34 -16.77
N ASN A 155 34.29 -1.03 -15.49
CA ASN A 155 35.54 -0.47 -14.98
C ASN A 155 35.88 0.94 -15.51
N GLU A 156 34.90 1.71 -15.95
CA GLU A 156 35.09 3.10 -16.40
C GLU A 156 35.09 4.06 -15.20
N LEU A 157 36.06 3.90 -14.28
CA LEU A 157 36.03 4.51 -12.94
C LEU A 157 35.96 6.04 -12.92
N GLU A 158 36.70 6.70 -13.82
CA GLU A 158 36.66 8.18 -13.93
C GLU A 158 35.28 8.67 -14.37
N LYS A 159 34.67 7.98 -15.36
CA LYS A 159 33.32 8.29 -15.83
C LYS A 159 32.29 8.05 -14.73
N ALA A 160 32.39 6.92 -14.03
CA ALA A 160 31.53 6.58 -12.91
C ALA A 160 31.62 7.61 -11.78
N ARG A 161 32.81 8.14 -11.47
CA ARG A 161 33.00 9.21 -10.48
C ARG A 161 32.27 10.49 -10.88
N LEU A 162 32.44 10.93 -12.14
CA LEU A 162 31.74 12.11 -12.66
C LEU A 162 30.22 11.93 -12.65
N GLN A 163 29.73 10.75 -13.03
CA GLN A 163 28.30 10.42 -12.99
C GLN A 163 27.75 10.41 -11.57
N LEU A 164 28.47 9.81 -10.62
CA LEU A 164 28.08 9.80 -9.20
C LEU A 164 28.02 11.22 -8.63
N ASP A 165 29.01 12.06 -8.91
CA ASP A 165 29.05 13.44 -8.43
C ASP A 165 27.91 14.27 -9.05
N ALA A 166 27.63 14.09 -10.35
CA ALA A 166 26.51 14.74 -11.02
C ALA A 166 25.15 14.27 -10.46
N LEU A 167 25.01 12.98 -10.18
CA LEU A 167 23.78 12.41 -9.65
C LEU A 167 23.50 12.88 -8.22
N LYS A 168 24.54 13.00 -7.38
CA LYS A 168 24.43 13.58 -6.03
C LYS A 168 23.96 15.03 -6.03
N GLN A 169 24.36 15.83 -7.03
CA GLN A 169 23.88 17.21 -7.16
C GLN A 169 22.39 17.26 -7.53
N LYS A 170 21.90 16.28 -8.28
CA LYS A 170 20.53 16.23 -8.78
C LYS A 170 19.54 15.62 -7.78
N ALA A 171 19.93 14.48 -7.19
CA ALA A 171 19.15 13.75 -6.21
C ALA A 171 20.06 13.50 -4.99
N PRO A 172 20.07 14.40 -3.99
CA PRO A 172 20.89 14.23 -2.81
C PRO A 172 20.41 13.02 -2.00
N ASP A 173 21.35 12.35 -1.33
CA ASP A 173 21.11 11.32 -0.31
C ASP A 173 20.34 10.06 -0.77
N LEU A 174 20.51 9.64 -2.03
CA LEU A 174 20.00 8.34 -2.46
C LEU A 174 20.73 7.18 -1.74
N PRO A 175 19.99 6.15 -1.27
CA PRO A 175 20.57 4.98 -0.60
C PRO A 175 21.65 4.25 -1.44
N GLU A 176 21.50 4.26 -2.76
CA GLU A 176 22.37 3.57 -3.72
C GLU A 176 23.80 4.13 -3.72
N PHE A 177 23.98 5.38 -3.30
CA PHE A 177 25.30 6.04 -3.32
C PHE A 177 26.33 5.32 -2.45
N ALA A 178 25.92 4.80 -1.29
CA ALA A 178 26.82 4.03 -0.43
C ALA A 178 27.33 2.77 -1.15
N GLY A 179 26.46 2.10 -1.91
CA GLY A 179 26.81 0.94 -2.73
C GLY A 179 27.76 1.31 -3.86
N ALA A 180 27.44 2.38 -4.60
CA ALA A 180 28.25 2.86 -5.71
C ALA A 180 29.67 3.27 -5.25
N GLU A 181 29.79 4.02 -4.14
CA GLU A 181 31.08 4.41 -3.55
C GLU A 181 31.90 3.19 -3.10
N ALA A 182 31.25 2.22 -2.46
CA ALA A 182 31.91 1.00 -2.01
C ALA A 182 32.46 0.19 -3.20
N LEU A 183 31.71 0.08 -4.30
CA LEU A 183 32.14 -0.58 -5.53
C LEU A 183 33.29 0.16 -6.20
N LEU A 184 33.20 1.49 -6.30
CA LEU A 184 34.23 2.34 -6.90
C LEU A 184 35.56 2.20 -6.14
N LYS A 185 35.54 2.35 -4.82
CA LYS A 185 36.72 2.19 -3.96
C LYS A 185 37.31 0.78 -4.04
N ARG A 186 36.46 -0.25 -4.10
CA ARG A 186 36.90 -1.65 -4.22
C ARG A 186 37.63 -1.88 -5.55
N LYS A 187 37.11 -1.35 -6.66
CA LYS A 187 37.74 -1.49 -7.99
C LYS A 187 39.04 -0.68 -8.11
N GLU A 188 39.10 0.52 -7.51
CA GLU A 188 40.35 1.30 -7.40
C GLU A 188 41.46 0.53 -6.66
N LEU A 189 41.13 -0.19 -5.59
CA LEU A 189 42.10 -0.98 -4.80
C LEU A 189 42.57 -2.25 -5.51
N ILE A 190 41.70 -2.87 -6.31
CA ILE A 190 41.99 -4.16 -6.97
C ILE A 190 42.73 -3.95 -8.31
N GLY A 191 42.72 -2.72 -8.87
CA GLY A 191 43.44 -2.39 -10.10
C GLY A 191 42.97 -3.19 -11.33
N ARG A 192 41.76 -3.76 -11.26
CA ARG A 192 41.07 -4.53 -12.31
C ARG A 192 39.58 -4.27 -12.26
#